data_AF-A0AA95KH05-F1
#
_entry.id   AF-A0AA95KH05-F1
#
_cell.length_a   1.000
_cell.length_b   1.000
_cell.length_c   1.000
_cell.angle_alpha   90.00
_cell.angle_beta   90.00
_cell.angle_gamma   90.00
#
_symmetry.space_group_name_H-M   'P 1'
#
loop_
_entity.id
_entity.type
_entity.pdbx_description
1 polymer ?
#
loop_
_entity_poly.entity_id
_entity_poly.type
_entity_poly.pdbx_seq_one_letter_code
_entity_poly.pdbx_strand_id
1 'polypeptide(L)'
;MLSKLEKIPDINEEAVVVYAYLQMLEKWLREMVYVELKAKKGNSWFNFHKTKNTYDSDKKYTHMSTPESSPLSYLSFGELQKLIKNNWEIFSPYLPPQNIWDAKLEEIDNIRNRIAHFRSLHEQDLNRVLQFLRDIDQGFWRFCTSYNDSFTVLPADNDSVTNKFADLDPFFPKQIDEKRWVTVGHAPPDLLYIVSIRVIRRLWCDTSDKIEGTPGYLYDLNIVIRGQRQYDYKRFLSASKKLHSKFVHICLDHQSNSIRITIPANYGSEEVINIIEQLIEITEHTIIPSRGIVDIDDTSVKKLADEWPEYVLSPKNPLTFLDSEMPCSFFNA
;
A
#
# COMPACT_ATOMS: atom_id res chain seq x y z
N MET A 1 -9.71 -12.84 21.75
CA MET A 1 -8.29 -12.57 22.06
C MET A 1 -8.07 -12.23 23.54
N LEU A 2 -9.04 -11.63 24.25
CA LEU A 2 -9.02 -11.39 25.70
C LEU A 2 -8.69 -12.65 26.55
N SER A 3 -9.13 -13.84 26.14
CA SER A 3 -9.03 -15.08 26.94
C SER A 3 -7.62 -15.64 27.22
N LYS A 4 -6.56 -15.08 26.60
CA LYS A 4 -5.18 -15.47 26.90
C LYS A 4 -4.44 -14.49 27.81
N LEU A 5 -4.77 -13.19 27.74
CA LEU A 5 -4.14 -12.17 28.58
C LEU A 5 -4.55 -12.31 30.04
N GLU A 6 -5.83 -12.63 30.29
CA GLU A 6 -6.39 -12.89 31.62
C GLU A 6 -5.73 -14.09 32.36
N LYS A 7 -5.00 -14.93 31.63
CA LYS A 7 -4.30 -16.11 32.18
C LYS A 7 -2.87 -15.81 32.62
N ILE A 8 -2.37 -14.59 32.35
CA ILE A 8 -1.00 -14.20 32.67
C ILE A 8 -1.01 -13.57 34.07
N PRO A 9 -0.35 -14.19 35.07
CA PRO A 9 -0.22 -13.59 36.39
C PRO A 9 0.62 -12.31 36.31
N ASP A 10 0.24 -11.30 37.10
CA ASP A 10 0.95 -10.02 37.23
C ASP A 10 1.15 -9.26 35.90
N ILE A 11 0.21 -9.42 34.96
CA ILE A 11 0.25 -8.72 33.68
C ILE A 11 0.19 -7.20 33.89
N ASN A 12 1.16 -6.48 33.34
CA ASN A 12 1.08 -5.04 33.21
C ASN A 12 0.27 -4.71 31.94
N GLU A 13 -1.05 -4.55 32.10
CA GLU A 13 -1.97 -4.27 31.00
C GLU A 13 -1.61 -2.98 30.25
N GLU A 14 -1.21 -1.93 30.98
CA GLU A 14 -0.82 -0.65 30.38
C GLU A 14 0.40 -0.82 29.45
N ALA A 15 1.40 -1.58 29.87
CA ALA A 15 2.56 -1.88 29.04
C ALA A 15 2.19 -2.63 27.76
N VAL A 16 1.22 -3.56 27.83
CA VAL A 16 0.72 -4.28 26.66
C VAL A 16 -0.04 -3.35 25.71
N VAL A 17 -0.86 -2.45 26.24
CA VAL A 17 -1.59 -1.44 25.45
C VAL A 17 -0.61 -0.49 24.75
N VAL A 18 0.36 0.05 25.49
CA VAL A 18 1.40 0.93 24.92
C VAL A 18 2.19 0.20 23.84
N TYR A 19 2.60 -1.05 24.10
CA TYR A 19 3.27 -1.87 23.09
C TYR A 19 2.44 -2.02 21.81
N ALA A 20 1.14 -2.31 21.93
CA ALA A 20 0.26 -2.47 20.77
C ALA A 20 0.14 -1.18 19.95
N TYR A 21 0.00 -0.02 20.61
CA TYR A 21 -0.02 1.28 19.95
C TYR A 21 1.29 1.62 19.25
N LEU A 22 2.43 1.37 19.89
CA LEU A 22 3.75 1.56 19.29
C LEU A 22 3.96 0.64 18.08
N GLN A 23 3.50 -0.61 18.16
CA GLN A 23 3.57 -1.55 17.04
C GLN A 23 2.70 -1.07 15.86
N MET A 24 1.49 -0.58 16.14
CA MET A 24 0.59 -0.03 15.13
C MET A 24 1.19 1.20 14.45
N LEU A 25 1.75 2.14 15.23
CA LEU A 25 2.48 3.30 14.73
C LEU A 25 3.62 2.89 13.80
N GLU A 26 4.47 1.97 14.24
CA GLU A 26 5.65 1.56 13.49
C GLU A 26 5.26 0.89 12.17
N LYS A 27 4.22 0.06 12.15
CA LYS A 27 3.69 -0.55 10.91
C LYS A 27 3.21 0.51 9.93
N TRP A 28 2.41 1.46 10.39
CA TRP A 28 1.89 2.55 9.55
C TRP A 28 3.00 3.45 9.01
N LEU A 29 4.01 3.77 9.82
CA LEU A 29 5.18 4.52 9.36
C LEU A 29 5.97 3.75 8.30
N ARG A 30 6.16 2.44 8.45
CA ARG A 30 6.84 1.61 7.44
C ARG A 30 6.05 1.59 6.13
N GLU A 31 4.73 1.47 6.19
CA GLU A 31 3.84 1.50 5.03
C GLU A 31 3.95 2.84 4.27
N MET A 32 3.85 3.96 5.00
CA MET A 32 4.01 5.30 4.42
C MET A 32 5.39 5.48 3.78
N VAL A 33 6.45 5.07 4.49
CA VAL A 33 7.82 5.15 3.98
C VAL A 33 8.00 4.29 2.73
N TYR A 34 7.41 3.10 2.70
CA TYR A 34 7.45 2.21 1.54
C TYR A 34 6.82 2.88 0.32
N VAL A 35 5.56 3.32 0.43
CA VAL A 35 4.81 3.93 -0.67
C VAL A 35 5.52 5.18 -1.20
N GLU A 36 5.87 6.12 -0.31
CA GLU A 36 6.38 7.41 -0.76
C GLU A 36 7.80 7.31 -1.35
N LEU A 37 8.66 6.46 -0.79
CA LEU A 37 9.97 6.22 -1.39
C LEU A 37 9.86 5.45 -2.71
N LYS A 38 8.97 4.47 -2.81
CA LYS A 38 8.75 3.70 -4.04
C LYS A 38 8.21 4.59 -5.15
N ALA A 39 7.24 5.46 -4.85
CA ALA A 39 6.70 6.45 -5.78
C ALA A 39 7.77 7.47 -6.24
N LYS A 40 8.69 7.86 -5.35
CA LYS A 40 9.76 8.81 -5.70
C LYS A 40 10.89 8.17 -6.52
N LYS A 41 11.38 7.00 -6.10
CA LYS A 41 12.67 6.45 -6.55
C LYS A 41 12.54 5.13 -7.33
N GLY A 42 11.34 4.56 -7.44
CA GLY A 42 11.09 3.37 -8.25
C GLY A 42 11.89 2.17 -7.73
N ASN A 43 12.77 1.59 -8.54
CA ASN A 43 13.60 0.44 -8.11
C ASN A 43 14.72 0.84 -7.16
N SER A 44 15.16 2.09 -7.19
CA SER A 44 16.23 2.62 -6.34
C SER A 44 15.72 3.17 -5.01
N TRP A 45 14.48 2.83 -4.62
CA TRP A 45 13.83 3.33 -3.41
C TRP A 45 14.52 2.96 -2.11
N PHE A 46 15.18 1.80 -2.07
CA PHE A 46 15.90 1.35 -0.90
C PHE A 46 17.22 0.65 -1.23
N ASN A 47 18.25 0.90 -0.43
CA ASN A 47 19.53 0.20 -0.51
C ASN A 47 19.55 -0.98 0.46
N PHE A 48 19.29 -2.19 -0.07
CA PHE A 48 19.27 -3.44 0.70
C PHE A 48 20.57 -3.73 1.46
N HIS A 49 21.71 -3.20 1.01
CA HIS A 49 22.99 -3.41 1.70
C HIS A 49 22.98 -2.92 3.15
N LYS A 50 22.11 -1.96 3.51
CA LYS A 50 21.98 -1.46 4.87
C LYS A 50 21.40 -2.49 5.84
N THR A 51 20.52 -3.37 5.37
CA THR A 51 19.79 -4.33 6.21
C THR A 51 20.13 -5.79 5.93
N LYS A 52 20.97 -6.03 4.92
CA LYS A 52 21.36 -7.37 4.46
C LYS A 52 21.83 -8.28 5.59
N ASN A 53 22.69 -7.80 6.49
CA ASN A 53 23.21 -8.65 7.57
C ASN A 53 22.08 -9.11 8.52
N THR A 54 21.16 -8.22 8.86
CA THR A 54 20.01 -8.52 9.73
C THR A 54 19.06 -9.50 9.04
N TYR A 55 18.74 -9.22 7.77
CA TYR A 55 17.93 -10.09 6.91
C TYR A 55 18.54 -11.50 6.80
N ASP A 56 19.80 -11.60 6.40
CA ASP A 56 20.49 -12.87 6.19
C ASP A 56 20.61 -13.65 7.52
N SER A 57 20.70 -12.95 8.66
CA SER A 57 20.75 -13.57 9.98
C SER A 57 19.38 -14.12 10.40
N ASP A 58 18.31 -13.38 10.15
CA ASP A 58 16.93 -13.80 10.39
C ASP A 58 16.55 -15.02 9.53
N LYS A 59 16.81 -14.96 8.22
CA LYS A 59 16.46 -16.03 7.27
C LYS A 59 17.27 -17.33 7.43
N LYS A 60 18.35 -17.33 8.23
CA LYS A 60 19.04 -18.58 8.61
C LYS A 60 18.19 -19.45 9.54
N TYR A 61 17.27 -18.86 10.31
CA TYR A 61 16.43 -19.59 11.27
C TYR A 61 15.18 -20.17 10.59
N THR A 62 15.37 -21.20 9.77
CA THR A 62 14.29 -21.80 8.97
C THR A 62 13.11 -22.32 9.81
N HIS A 63 13.33 -22.69 11.07
CA HIS A 63 12.31 -23.16 12.02
C HIS A 63 11.48 -22.03 12.67
N MET A 64 11.86 -20.76 12.47
CA MET A 64 11.14 -19.56 12.94
C MET A 64 10.99 -18.56 11.79
N SER A 65 10.73 -19.06 10.59
CA SER A 65 10.64 -18.22 9.39
C SER A 65 9.49 -17.22 9.50
N THR A 66 9.81 -15.96 9.22
CA THR A 66 8.87 -14.84 9.12
C THR A 66 8.51 -14.58 7.64
N PRO A 67 7.28 -14.16 7.33
CA PRO A 67 6.88 -13.84 5.95
C PRO A 67 7.59 -12.59 5.41
N GLU A 68 8.06 -11.70 6.28
CA GLU A 68 8.65 -10.44 5.89
C GLU A 68 9.92 -10.64 5.04
N SER A 69 9.95 -10.06 3.85
CA SER A 69 11.06 -10.07 2.90
C SER A 69 11.59 -8.67 2.57
N SER A 70 10.85 -7.62 2.92
CA SER A 70 11.22 -6.24 2.63
C SER A 70 12.37 -5.78 3.52
N PRO A 71 13.37 -5.06 2.96
CA PRO A 71 14.42 -4.49 3.77
C PRO A 71 13.90 -3.49 4.81
N LEU A 72 12.74 -2.85 4.61
CA LEU A 72 12.15 -1.97 5.61
C LEU A 72 11.80 -2.73 6.89
N SER A 73 11.34 -3.98 6.81
CA SER A 73 10.98 -4.79 7.99
C SER A 73 12.16 -5.01 8.95
N TYR A 74 13.40 -4.84 8.46
CA TYR A 74 14.64 -5.05 9.19
C TYR A 74 15.32 -3.77 9.67
N LEU A 75 14.71 -2.61 9.46
CA LEU A 75 15.18 -1.36 10.05
C LEU A 75 14.75 -1.25 11.51
N SER A 76 15.62 -0.76 12.38
CA SER A 76 15.22 -0.29 13.71
C SER A 76 14.32 0.95 13.62
N PHE A 77 13.57 1.23 14.68
CA PHE A 77 12.74 2.45 14.75
C PHE A 77 13.58 3.72 14.54
N GLY A 78 14.74 3.84 15.18
CA GLY A 78 15.63 4.99 14.99
C GLY A 78 16.17 5.13 13.55
N GLU A 79 16.39 4.03 12.83
CA GLU A 79 16.76 4.10 11.41
C GLU A 79 15.59 4.52 10.52
N LEU A 80 14.37 4.08 10.85
CA LEU A 80 13.14 4.53 10.18
C LEU A 80 12.93 6.04 10.37
N GLN A 81 13.14 6.55 11.58
CA GLN A 81 13.09 8.00 11.87
C GLN A 81 14.12 8.78 11.04
N LYS A 82 15.37 8.30 10.99
CA LYS A 82 16.43 8.91 10.15
C LYS A 82 16.05 8.91 8.67
N LEU A 83 15.42 7.83 8.19
CA LEU A 83 14.98 7.72 6.80
C LEU A 83 13.90 8.75 6.47
N ILE A 84 12.91 8.93 7.35
CA ILE A 84 11.88 9.97 7.23
C ILE A 84 12.54 11.35 7.23
N LYS A 85 13.39 11.64 8.22
CA LYS A 85 14.09 12.93 8.36
C LYS A 85 14.93 13.30 7.14
N ASN A 86 15.62 12.33 6.54
CA ASN A 86 16.47 12.54 5.37
C ASN A 86 15.70 12.70 4.05
N ASN A 87 14.40 12.43 4.03
CA ASN A 87 13.53 12.64 2.87
C ASN A 87 12.29 13.42 3.32
N TRP A 88 12.46 14.43 4.18
CA TRP A 88 11.36 15.14 4.83
C TRP A 88 10.36 15.73 3.84
N GLU A 89 10.85 16.19 2.68
CA GLU A 89 10.04 16.80 1.63
C GLU A 89 8.85 15.94 1.20
N ILE A 90 9.01 14.61 1.14
CA ILE A 90 7.93 13.70 0.72
C ILE A 90 6.97 13.32 1.85
N PHE A 91 7.34 13.57 3.11
CA PHE A 91 6.52 13.25 4.27
C PHE A 91 5.83 14.48 4.87
N SER A 92 6.36 15.67 4.59
CA SER A 92 5.85 16.95 5.07
C SER A 92 4.37 17.23 4.77
N PRO A 93 3.74 16.71 3.69
CA PRO A 93 2.30 16.90 3.50
C PRO A 93 1.44 16.12 4.49
N TYR A 94 1.96 15.04 5.06
CA TYR A 94 1.22 14.11 5.93
C TYR A 94 1.54 14.32 7.41
N LEU A 95 2.77 14.69 7.75
CA LEU A 95 3.25 14.76 9.13
C LEU A 95 3.24 16.19 9.67
N PRO A 96 3.22 16.37 11.01
CA PRO A 96 3.42 17.67 11.65
C PRO A 96 4.73 18.35 11.22
N PRO A 97 4.89 19.67 11.41
CA PRO A 97 6.15 20.37 11.15
C PRO A 97 7.37 19.65 11.76
N GLN A 98 8.48 19.61 11.00
CA GLN A 98 9.63 18.75 11.31
C GLN A 98 10.17 18.90 12.74
N ASN A 99 10.22 20.13 13.25
CA ASN A 99 10.68 20.42 14.60
C ASN A 99 9.76 19.83 15.68
N ILE A 100 8.44 19.88 15.46
CA ILE A 100 7.44 19.29 16.36
C ILE A 100 7.50 17.77 16.27
N TRP A 101 7.60 17.25 15.05
CA TRP A 101 7.74 15.82 14.77
C TRP A 101 8.96 15.22 15.46
N ASP A 102 10.14 15.83 15.29
CA ASP A 102 11.39 15.37 15.89
C ASP A 102 11.30 15.36 17.43
N ALA A 103 10.77 16.42 18.05
CA ALA A 103 10.60 16.51 19.50
C ALA A 103 9.63 15.44 20.04
N LYS A 104 8.50 15.22 19.36
CA LYS A 104 7.53 14.20 19.75
C LYS A 104 8.06 12.79 19.58
N LEU A 105 8.78 12.52 18.49
CA LEU A 105 9.39 11.21 18.27
C LEU A 105 10.48 10.88 19.29
N GLU A 106 11.23 11.86 19.79
CA GLU A 106 12.19 11.63 20.88
C GLU A 106 11.50 11.18 22.17
N GLU A 107 10.34 11.78 22.50
CA GLU A 107 9.50 11.35 23.62
C GLU A 107 9.00 9.91 23.43
N ILE A 108 8.49 9.59 22.23
CA ILE A 108 8.00 8.24 21.88
C ILE A 108 9.12 7.20 21.88
N ASP A 109 10.32 7.53 21.40
CA ASP A 109 11.46 6.60 21.39
C ASP A 109 11.87 6.23 22.83
N ASN A 110 11.86 7.20 23.75
CA ASN A 110 12.11 6.93 25.17
C ASN A 110 11.09 5.97 25.79
N ILE A 111 9.80 6.13 25.46
CA ILE A 111 8.73 5.23 25.92
C ILE A 111 8.91 3.83 25.31
N ARG A 112 9.16 3.76 24.00
CA ARG A 112 9.42 2.52 23.26
C ARG A 112 10.63 1.77 23.82
N ASN A 113 11.70 2.48 24.19
CA ASN A 113 12.88 1.91 24.84
C ASN A 113 12.59 1.44 26.27
N ARG A 114 11.60 1.98 26.99
CA ARG A 114 11.17 1.39 28.28
C ARG A 114 10.48 0.05 28.04
N ILE A 115 9.51 0.01 27.13
CA ILE A 115 8.76 -1.20 26.76
C ILE A 115 9.69 -2.31 26.24
N ALA A 116 10.57 -1.98 25.29
CA ALA A 116 11.47 -2.96 24.67
C ALA A 116 12.47 -3.60 25.65
N HIS A 117 12.79 -2.90 26.74
CA HIS A 117 13.67 -3.39 27.80
C HIS A 117 12.91 -3.86 29.05
N PHE A 118 11.59 -4.07 28.94
CA PHE A 118 10.72 -4.52 30.03
C PHE A 118 10.83 -3.68 31.31
N ARG A 119 11.07 -2.37 31.16
CA ARG A 119 11.14 -1.41 32.26
C ARG A 119 9.75 -0.88 32.60
N SER A 120 9.56 -0.45 33.85
CA SER A 120 8.33 0.19 34.30
C SER A 120 8.04 1.45 33.51
N LEU A 121 6.78 1.63 33.11
CA LEU A 121 6.28 2.83 32.48
C LEU A 121 6.20 3.99 33.48
N HIS A 122 6.30 5.22 32.96
CA HIS A 122 5.85 6.39 33.69
C HIS A 122 4.33 6.50 33.58
N GLU A 123 3.66 7.00 34.61
CA GLU A 123 2.19 7.23 34.68
C GLU A 123 1.57 8.08 33.56
N GLN A 124 2.39 8.70 32.69
CA GLN A 124 1.94 9.57 31.60
C GLN A 124 2.35 9.01 30.23
N ASP A 125 3.02 7.85 30.18
CA ASP A 125 3.53 7.31 28.92
C ASP A 125 2.39 6.93 27.97
N LEU A 126 1.33 6.30 28.48
CA LEU A 126 0.16 6.00 27.66
C LEU A 126 -0.48 7.30 27.11
N ASN A 127 -0.68 8.31 27.96
CA ASN A 127 -1.27 9.58 27.54
C ASN A 127 -0.44 10.29 26.47
N ARG A 128 0.90 10.27 26.58
CA ARG A 128 1.81 10.83 25.57
C ARG A 128 1.71 10.11 24.24
N VAL A 129 1.66 8.78 24.26
CA VAL A 129 1.47 7.96 23.05
C VAL A 129 0.14 8.28 22.41
N LEU A 130 -0.96 8.26 23.17
CA LEU A 130 -2.30 8.56 22.64
C LEU A 130 -2.38 9.96 22.05
N GLN A 131 -1.84 10.97 22.74
CA GLN A 131 -1.81 12.34 22.21
C GLN A 131 -1.04 12.42 20.89
N PHE A 132 0.14 11.80 20.82
CA PHE A 132 0.92 11.78 19.59
C PHE A 132 0.17 11.09 18.44
N LEU A 133 -0.50 9.96 18.72
CA LEU A 133 -1.29 9.25 17.72
C LEU A 133 -2.46 10.08 17.20
N ARG A 134 -3.16 10.82 18.07
CA ARG A 134 -4.22 11.77 17.67
C ARG A 134 -3.67 12.88 16.78
N ASP A 135 -2.50 13.42 17.13
CA ASP A 135 -1.87 14.54 16.40
C ASP A 135 -1.51 14.15 14.95
N ILE A 136 -1.28 12.86 14.67
CA ILE A 136 -0.83 12.35 13.37
C ILE A 136 -1.90 11.55 12.62
N ASP A 137 -3.04 11.25 13.26
CA ASP A 137 -4.12 10.41 12.72
C ASP A 137 -4.65 10.95 11.38
N GLN A 138 -4.90 12.26 11.32
CA GLN A 138 -5.32 12.94 10.09
C GLN A 138 -4.27 12.85 8.97
N GLY A 139 -2.99 12.78 9.33
CA GLY A 139 -1.89 12.59 8.40
C GLY A 139 -1.96 11.25 7.67
N PHE A 140 -2.22 10.16 8.41
CA PHE A 140 -2.41 8.83 7.85
C PHE A 140 -3.71 8.72 7.04
N TRP A 141 -4.78 9.37 7.48
CA TRP A 141 -5.99 9.48 6.67
C TRP A 141 -5.70 10.13 5.32
N ARG A 142 -5.03 11.30 5.29
CA ARG A 142 -4.65 11.97 4.03
C ARG A 142 -3.72 11.10 3.17
N PHE A 143 -2.79 10.37 3.79
CA PHE A 143 -1.90 9.45 3.09
C PHE A 143 -2.68 8.34 2.36
N CYS A 144 -3.64 7.71 3.03
CA CYS A 144 -4.45 6.66 2.43
C CYS A 144 -5.45 7.18 1.39
N THR A 145 -6.15 8.27 1.68
CA THR A 145 -7.15 8.82 0.74
C THR A 145 -6.49 9.34 -0.54
N SER A 146 -5.35 10.03 -0.44
CA SER A 146 -4.54 10.41 -1.62
C SER A 146 -3.97 9.23 -2.40
N TYR A 147 -3.90 8.03 -1.82
CA TYR A 147 -3.50 6.80 -2.53
C TYR A 147 -4.64 6.20 -3.35
N ASN A 148 -5.87 6.46 -2.95
CA ASN A 148 -7.07 6.00 -3.65
C ASN A 148 -7.69 7.08 -4.56
N ASP A 149 -7.19 8.32 -4.47
CA ASP A 149 -7.56 9.43 -5.35
C ASP A 149 -6.85 9.31 -6.70
N SER A 150 -7.38 8.42 -7.55
CA SER A 150 -6.92 8.23 -8.93
C SER A 150 -7.82 8.95 -9.93
N PHE A 151 -7.19 9.54 -10.96
CA PHE A 151 -7.88 10.25 -12.03
C PHE A 151 -7.54 9.65 -13.40
N THR A 152 -8.42 9.83 -14.37
CA THR A 152 -8.20 9.42 -15.77
C THR A 152 -7.51 10.54 -16.53
N VAL A 153 -6.46 10.22 -17.28
CA VAL A 153 -5.80 11.18 -18.18
C VAL A 153 -6.66 11.38 -19.41
N LEU A 154 -7.05 12.63 -19.67
CA LEU A 154 -7.89 13.01 -20.81
C LEU A 154 -7.30 14.24 -21.54
N PRO A 155 -7.33 14.24 -22.88
CA PRO A 155 -7.56 13.09 -23.76
C PRO A 155 -6.48 12.00 -23.61
N ALA A 156 -6.78 10.77 -24.07
CA ALA A 156 -5.93 9.60 -23.82
C ALA A 156 -4.53 9.73 -24.45
N ASP A 157 -4.42 10.43 -25.58
CA ASP A 157 -3.20 10.72 -26.32
C ASP A 157 -2.20 11.62 -25.58
N ASN A 158 -2.63 12.25 -24.48
CA ASN A 158 -1.71 12.98 -23.59
C ASN A 158 -0.75 12.05 -22.83
N ASP A 159 -1.04 10.75 -22.76
CA ASP A 159 -0.21 9.78 -22.05
C ASP A 159 -0.09 8.46 -22.82
N SER A 160 1.14 8.06 -23.12
CA SER A 160 1.44 6.88 -23.95
C SER A 160 0.86 5.59 -23.39
N VAL A 161 0.86 5.43 -22.06
CA VAL A 161 0.35 4.23 -21.39
C VAL A 161 -1.18 4.21 -21.46
N THR A 162 -1.82 5.32 -21.12
CA THR A 162 -3.28 5.46 -21.18
C THR A 162 -3.80 5.24 -22.60
N ASN A 163 -3.19 5.88 -23.59
CA ASN A 163 -3.56 5.74 -25.00
C ASN A 163 -3.50 4.27 -25.48
N LYS A 164 -2.45 3.54 -25.09
CA LYS A 164 -2.22 2.15 -25.52
C LYS A 164 -3.32 1.19 -25.06
N PHE A 165 -3.91 1.43 -23.88
CA PHE A 165 -4.88 0.52 -23.27
C PHE A 165 -6.32 1.06 -23.23
N ALA A 166 -6.56 2.27 -23.74
CA ALA A 166 -7.89 2.90 -23.72
C ALA A 166 -8.99 2.03 -24.35
N ASP A 167 -8.67 1.30 -25.42
CA ASP A 167 -9.63 0.42 -26.12
C ASP A 167 -10.00 -0.84 -25.34
N LEU A 168 -9.23 -1.21 -24.31
CA LEU A 168 -9.54 -2.34 -23.43
C LEU A 168 -10.53 -1.98 -22.31
N ASP A 169 -10.87 -0.70 -22.18
CA ASP A 169 -11.93 -0.22 -21.30
C ASP A 169 -13.15 0.23 -22.12
N PRO A 170 -14.23 -0.59 -22.20
CA PRO A 170 -15.44 -0.18 -22.89
C PRO A 170 -16.13 1.04 -22.25
N PHE A 171 -15.73 1.43 -21.03
CA PHE A 171 -16.20 2.59 -20.30
C PHE A 171 -15.19 3.75 -20.25
N PHE A 172 -14.12 3.70 -21.06
CA PHE A 172 -13.19 4.83 -21.17
C PHE A 172 -13.94 6.10 -21.58
N PRO A 173 -13.70 7.27 -20.94
CA PRO A 173 -14.42 8.50 -21.25
C PRO A 173 -14.22 8.93 -22.71
N LYS A 174 -15.33 9.21 -23.40
CA LYS A 174 -15.34 9.67 -24.79
C LYS A 174 -15.61 11.16 -24.85
N GLN A 175 -14.88 11.86 -25.72
CA GLN A 175 -15.07 13.29 -25.93
C GLN A 175 -16.36 13.54 -26.70
N ILE A 176 -17.19 14.46 -26.21
CA ILE A 176 -18.45 14.86 -26.86
C ILE A 176 -18.46 16.32 -27.31
N ASP A 177 -17.59 17.15 -26.75
CA ASP A 177 -17.46 18.58 -27.04
C ASP A 177 -16.04 19.05 -26.66
N GLU A 178 -15.71 20.31 -26.95
CA GLU A 178 -14.45 20.92 -26.51
C GLU A 178 -14.31 20.81 -24.98
N LYS A 179 -13.30 20.06 -24.55
CA LYS A 179 -13.00 19.82 -23.14
C LYS A 179 -14.16 19.22 -22.33
N ARG A 180 -15.07 18.47 -22.96
CA ARG A 180 -16.10 17.70 -22.26
C ARG A 180 -16.05 16.24 -22.65
N TRP A 181 -16.00 15.40 -21.63
CA TRP A 181 -15.97 13.95 -21.76
C TRP A 181 -17.10 13.34 -20.96
N VAL A 182 -17.64 12.24 -21.47
CA VAL A 182 -18.66 11.44 -20.80
C VAL A 182 -18.30 9.97 -20.87
N THR A 183 -18.63 9.24 -19.81
CA THR A 183 -18.51 7.79 -19.78
C THR A 183 -19.80 7.18 -20.28
N VAL A 184 -19.78 6.67 -21.51
CA VAL A 184 -20.90 5.94 -22.12
C VAL A 184 -20.33 4.74 -22.86
N GLY A 185 -20.82 3.55 -22.52
CA GLY A 185 -20.29 2.31 -23.05
C GLY A 185 -21.19 1.12 -22.81
N HIS A 186 -20.95 0.06 -23.58
CA HIS A 186 -21.53 -1.26 -23.37
C HIS A 186 -20.39 -2.28 -23.43
N ALA A 187 -20.24 -3.07 -22.38
CA ALA A 187 -19.28 -4.16 -22.36
C ALA A 187 -19.89 -5.39 -23.05
N PRO A 188 -19.26 -5.94 -24.11
CA PRO A 188 -19.74 -7.15 -24.79
C PRO A 188 -19.99 -8.30 -23.80
N PRO A 189 -21.04 -9.13 -23.99
CA PRO A 189 -21.34 -10.24 -23.07
C PRO A 189 -20.23 -11.30 -22.97
N ASP A 190 -19.46 -11.46 -24.05
CA ASP A 190 -18.35 -12.40 -24.20
C ASP A 190 -17.00 -11.85 -23.70
N LEU A 191 -16.91 -10.55 -23.40
CA LEU A 191 -15.72 -9.93 -22.86
C LEU A 191 -15.30 -10.62 -21.55
N LEU A 192 -14.05 -11.08 -21.48
CA LEU A 192 -13.54 -11.84 -20.33
C LEU A 192 -13.13 -10.93 -19.17
N TYR A 193 -12.54 -9.79 -19.48
CA TYR A 193 -12.05 -8.83 -18.51
C TYR A 193 -12.07 -7.41 -19.08
N ILE A 194 -12.02 -6.41 -18.21
CA ILE A 194 -11.88 -4.99 -18.53
C ILE A 194 -10.56 -4.52 -17.94
N VAL A 195 -9.76 -3.80 -18.73
CA VAL A 195 -8.51 -3.18 -18.27
C VAL A 195 -8.70 -1.68 -18.22
N SER A 196 -8.60 -1.10 -17.04
CA SER A 196 -8.70 0.36 -16.84
C SER A 196 -7.37 0.89 -16.29
N ILE A 197 -6.90 1.99 -16.87
CA ILE A 197 -5.69 2.70 -16.44
C ILE A 197 -6.09 4.06 -15.91
N ARG A 198 -5.73 4.32 -14.65
CA ARG A 198 -5.83 5.63 -14.01
C ARG A 198 -4.45 6.06 -13.50
N VAL A 199 -4.37 7.27 -12.96
CA VAL A 199 -3.14 7.84 -12.43
C VAL A 199 -3.39 8.36 -11.02
N ILE A 200 -2.47 8.07 -10.11
CA ILE A 200 -2.44 8.61 -8.75
C ILE A 200 -1.27 9.59 -8.65
N ARG A 201 -1.50 10.76 -8.06
CA ARG A 201 -0.45 11.74 -7.74
C ARG A 201 -0.23 11.81 -6.24
N ARG A 202 1.01 11.63 -5.79
CA ARG A 202 1.37 11.80 -4.36
C ARG A 202 1.34 13.27 -3.95
N LEU A 203 0.98 13.58 -2.71
CA LEU A 203 0.73 14.96 -2.27
C LEU A 203 1.94 15.90 -2.30
N TRP A 204 3.15 15.35 -2.18
CA TRP A 204 4.40 16.12 -2.27
C TRP A 204 4.82 16.41 -3.71
N CYS A 205 4.14 15.82 -4.70
CA CYS A 205 4.48 15.96 -6.10
C CYS A 205 3.70 17.13 -6.71
N ASP A 206 4.45 18.05 -7.34
CA ASP A 206 3.86 19.13 -8.12
C ASP A 206 3.07 18.58 -9.31
N THR A 207 2.07 19.35 -9.75
CA THR A 207 1.33 19.01 -10.97
C THR A 207 2.26 19.07 -12.18
N SER A 208 2.28 17.98 -12.96
CA SER A 208 3.01 17.86 -14.22
C SER A 208 2.04 17.53 -15.35
N ASP A 209 2.26 18.16 -16.51
CA ASP A 209 1.55 17.81 -17.75
C ASP A 209 2.01 16.45 -18.30
N LYS A 210 3.22 16.02 -17.94
CA LYS A 210 3.82 14.75 -18.34
C LYS A 210 3.82 13.78 -17.16
N ILE A 211 3.08 12.67 -17.29
CA ILE A 211 2.99 11.63 -16.25
C ILE A 211 4.12 10.62 -16.39
N GLU A 212 4.35 10.09 -17.60
CA GLU A 212 5.41 9.13 -17.87
C GLU A 212 6.79 9.66 -17.44
N GLY A 213 7.55 8.84 -16.70
CA GLY A 213 8.88 9.20 -16.19
C GLY A 213 8.87 10.12 -14.97
N THR A 214 7.74 10.67 -14.55
CA THR A 214 7.68 11.68 -13.48
C THR A 214 7.60 11.04 -12.09
N PRO A 215 8.55 11.31 -11.17
CA PRO A 215 8.49 10.84 -9.79
C PRO A 215 7.24 11.34 -9.05
N GLY A 216 6.64 10.49 -8.22
CA GLY A 216 5.43 10.84 -7.45
C GLY A 216 4.12 10.60 -8.18
N TYR A 217 4.17 10.17 -9.45
CA TYR A 217 3.02 9.61 -10.15
C TYR A 217 3.08 8.08 -10.14
N LEU A 218 1.91 7.45 -9.96
CA LEU A 218 1.72 6.00 -10.09
C LEU A 218 0.64 5.74 -11.14
N TYR A 219 0.88 4.79 -12.03
CA TYR A 219 -0.19 4.19 -12.81
C TYR A 219 -0.98 3.25 -11.92
N ASP A 220 -2.30 3.40 -11.96
CA ASP A 220 -3.27 2.62 -11.22
C ASP A 220 -4.01 1.71 -12.23
N LEU A 221 -3.47 0.52 -12.42
CA LEU A 221 -4.02 -0.52 -13.29
C LEU A 221 -5.10 -1.27 -12.51
N ASN A 222 -6.30 -1.35 -13.06
CA ASN A 222 -7.35 -2.22 -12.53
C ASN A 222 -7.85 -3.16 -13.63
N ILE A 223 -7.70 -4.47 -13.39
CA ILE A 223 -8.19 -5.52 -14.28
C ILE A 223 -9.37 -6.20 -13.60
N VAL A 224 -10.56 -6.12 -14.22
CA VAL A 224 -11.81 -6.64 -13.68
C VAL A 224 -12.33 -7.76 -14.57
N ILE A 225 -12.41 -8.98 -14.03
CA ILE A 225 -12.99 -10.15 -14.66
C ILE A 225 -14.51 -10.00 -14.77
N ARG A 226 -15.06 -10.49 -15.89
CA ARG A 226 -16.47 -10.42 -16.25
C ARG A 226 -17.13 -11.80 -16.28
N GLY A 227 -18.43 -11.80 -15.99
CA GLY A 227 -19.26 -13.01 -16.00
C GLY A 227 -19.07 -13.88 -14.75
N GLN A 228 -19.44 -15.16 -14.85
CA GLN A 228 -19.33 -16.13 -13.76
C GLN A 228 -17.90 -16.69 -13.65
N ARG A 229 -16.93 -15.80 -13.45
CA ARG A 229 -15.49 -16.09 -13.43
C ARG A 229 -14.82 -15.32 -12.29
N GLN A 230 -13.65 -15.78 -11.86
CA GLN A 230 -12.86 -15.18 -10.80
C GLN A 230 -11.37 -15.45 -11.00
N TYR A 231 -10.52 -14.71 -10.30
CA TYR A 231 -9.09 -14.95 -10.22
C TYR A 231 -8.78 -16.16 -9.35
N ASP A 232 -7.83 -16.98 -9.80
CA ASP A 232 -7.00 -17.76 -8.90
C ASP A 232 -5.85 -16.88 -8.40
N TYR A 233 -6.07 -16.15 -7.28
CA TYR A 233 -5.07 -15.22 -6.75
C TYR A 233 -3.73 -15.89 -6.42
N LYS A 234 -3.74 -17.13 -5.94
CA LYS A 234 -2.50 -17.85 -5.63
C LYS A 234 -1.69 -18.09 -6.90
N ARG A 235 -2.35 -18.52 -7.98
CA ARG A 235 -1.70 -18.73 -9.27
C ARG A 235 -1.25 -17.42 -9.90
N PHE A 236 -2.05 -16.36 -9.79
CA PHE A 236 -1.69 -15.01 -10.23
C PHE A 236 -0.42 -14.52 -9.54
N LEU A 237 -0.41 -14.46 -8.21
CA LEU A 237 0.75 -13.99 -7.42
C LEU A 237 2.01 -14.81 -7.69
N SER A 238 1.86 -16.13 -7.88
CA SER A 238 2.99 -17.00 -8.22
C SER A 238 3.54 -16.71 -9.62
N ALA A 239 2.66 -16.45 -10.60
CA ALA A 239 3.04 -16.14 -11.97
C ALA A 239 3.65 -14.73 -12.12
N SER A 240 3.12 -13.74 -11.39
CA SER A 240 3.62 -12.35 -11.40
C SER A 240 4.86 -12.12 -10.54
N LYS A 241 5.36 -13.14 -9.82
CA LYS A 241 6.44 -13.02 -8.83
C LYS A 241 7.67 -12.25 -9.30
N LYS A 242 8.06 -12.43 -10.58
CA LYS A 242 9.23 -11.74 -11.15
C LYS A 242 9.04 -10.23 -11.28
N LEU A 243 7.78 -9.78 -11.40
CA LEU A 243 7.40 -8.39 -11.58
C LEU A 243 7.16 -7.67 -10.25
N HIS A 244 7.00 -8.38 -9.13
CA HIS A 244 6.63 -7.79 -7.83
C HIS A 244 7.56 -6.66 -7.39
N SER A 245 8.86 -6.76 -7.68
CA SER A 245 9.82 -5.70 -7.35
C SER A 245 9.55 -4.37 -8.07
N LYS A 246 8.79 -4.39 -9.16
CA LYS A 246 8.38 -3.21 -9.93
C LYS A 246 7.14 -2.55 -9.35
N PHE A 247 6.26 -3.29 -8.68
CA PHE A 247 5.02 -2.73 -8.15
C PHE A 247 5.24 -1.91 -6.87
N VAL A 248 4.30 -1.02 -6.57
CA VAL A 248 4.09 -0.54 -5.20
C VAL A 248 3.20 -1.58 -4.51
N HIS A 249 1.95 -1.72 -4.96
CA HIS A 249 1.00 -2.67 -4.38
C HIS A 249 0.25 -3.48 -5.44
N ILE A 250 -0.08 -4.72 -5.07
CA ILE A 250 -1.12 -5.57 -5.65
C ILE A 250 -2.26 -5.61 -4.62
N CYS A 251 -3.37 -4.95 -4.93
CA CYS A 251 -4.55 -4.90 -4.09
C CYS A 251 -5.52 -5.98 -4.54
N LEU A 252 -5.83 -6.90 -3.62
CA LEU A 252 -6.84 -7.93 -3.81
C LEU A 252 -8.22 -7.39 -3.44
N ASP A 253 -9.28 -7.95 -4.00
CA ASP A 253 -10.65 -7.62 -3.66
C ASP A 253 -11.35 -8.75 -2.87
N HIS A 254 -12.56 -8.46 -2.40
CA HIS A 254 -13.36 -9.42 -1.65
C HIS A 254 -14.00 -10.52 -2.53
N GLN A 255 -14.24 -10.25 -3.81
CA GLN A 255 -15.03 -11.13 -4.69
C GLN A 255 -14.17 -12.01 -5.59
N SER A 256 -12.85 -11.91 -5.45
CA SER A 256 -11.84 -12.42 -6.37
C SER A 256 -12.10 -12.06 -7.84
N ASN A 257 -12.72 -10.90 -8.13
CA ASN A 257 -13.09 -10.53 -9.50
C ASN A 257 -12.24 -9.41 -10.09
N SER A 258 -11.45 -8.74 -9.28
CA SER A 258 -10.57 -7.67 -9.69
C SER A 258 -9.21 -7.78 -9.03
N ILE A 259 -8.22 -7.21 -9.71
CA ILE A 259 -6.89 -6.96 -9.19
C ILE A 259 -6.53 -5.52 -9.55
N ARG A 260 -6.16 -4.74 -8.54
CA ARG A 260 -5.62 -3.38 -8.71
C ARG A 260 -4.12 -3.40 -8.47
N ILE A 261 -3.33 -2.91 -9.40
CA ILE A 261 -1.86 -2.87 -9.33
C ILE A 261 -1.40 -1.44 -9.53
N THR A 262 -0.49 -1.01 -8.68
CA THR A 262 0.08 0.33 -8.73
C THR A 262 1.54 0.28 -9.15
N ILE A 263 1.89 1.04 -10.17
CA ILE A 263 3.20 1.00 -10.84
C ILE A 263 3.80 2.40 -10.87
N PRO A 264 5.02 2.61 -10.35
CA PRO A 264 5.69 3.91 -10.44
C PRO A 264 5.84 4.40 -11.89
N ALA A 265 5.39 5.62 -12.16
CA ALA A 265 5.49 6.21 -13.50
C ALA A 265 6.94 6.50 -13.91
N ASN A 266 7.86 6.60 -12.95
CA ASN A 266 9.28 6.86 -13.19
C ASN A 266 10.04 5.74 -13.93
N TYR A 267 9.41 4.58 -14.20
CA TYR A 267 9.96 3.57 -15.10
C TYR A 267 9.90 3.96 -16.58
N GLY A 268 9.10 4.98 -16.91
CA GLY A 268 8.85 5.36 -18.31
C GLY A 268 7.77 4.50 -18.95
N SER A 269 7.19 5.00 -20.04
CA SER A 269 6.03 4.38 -20.69
C SER A 269 6.33 3.02 -21.30
N GLU A 270 7.48 2.84 -21.95
CA GLU A 270 7.86 1.56 -22.57
C GLU A 270 7.88 0.40 -21.55
N GLU A 271 8.55 0.59 -20.42
CA GLU A 271 8.64 -0.42 -19.35
C GLU A 271 7.27 -0.67 -18.71
N VAL A 272 6.48 0.39 -18.47
CA VAL A 272 5.14 0.25 -17.88
C VAL A 272 4.21 -0.50 -18.83
N ILE A 273 4.23 -0.22 -20.13
CA ILE A 273 3.43 -0.92 -21.14
C ILE A 273 3.79 -2.40 -21.15
N ASN A 274 5.08 -2.74 -21.19
CA ASN A 274 5.55 -4.14 -21.16
C ASN A 274 5.09 -4.87 -19.88
N ILE A 275 5.14 -4.19 -18.74
CA ILE A 275 4.63 -4.75 -17.47
C ILE A 275 3.12 -5.04 -17.56
N ILE A 276 2.32 -4.10 -18.09
CA ILE A 276 0.87 -4.27 -18.21
C ILE A 276 0.53 -5.39 -19.19
N GLU A 277 1.21 -5.47 -20.34
CA GLU A 277 1.02 -6.56 -21.32
C GLU A 277 1.27 -7.94 -20.69
N GLN A 278 2.35 -8.10 -19.91
CA GLN A 278 2.61 -9.35 -19.17
C GLN A 278 1.54 -9.64 -18.10
N LEU A 279 1.01 -8.62 -17.43
CA LEU A 279 -0.05 -8.79 -16.43
C LEU A 279 -1.39 -9.22 -17.07
N ILE A 280 -1.68 -8.75 -18.28
CA ILE A 280 -2.83 -9.18 -19.06
C ILE A 280 -2.67 -10.66 -19.45
N GLU A 281 -1.51 -11.06 -19.96
CA GLU A 281 -1.22 -12.47 -20.28
C GLU A 281 -1.35 -13.38 -19.05
N ILE A 282 -0.80 -12.96 -17.90
CA ILE A 282 -0.95 -13.69 -16.63
C ILE A 282 -2.42 -13.77 -16.22
N THR A 283 -3.18 -12.69 -16.40
CA THR A 283 -4.62 -12.68 -16.10
C THR A 283 -5.34 -13.75 -16.91
N GLU A 284 -5.13 -13.79 -18.22
CA GLU A 284 -5.78 -14.78 -19.11
C GLU A 284 -5.56 -16.23 -18.67
N HIS A 285 -4.38 -16.55 -18.13
CA HIS A 285 -4.02 -17.89 -17.65
C HIS A 285 -4.46 -18.20 -16.21
N THR A 286 -5.01 -17.23 -15.49
CA THR A 286 -5.38 -17.36 -14.06
C THR A 286 -6.87 -17.16 -13.79
N ILE A 287 -7.66 -16.88 -14.83
CA ILE A 287 -9.12 -16.87 -14.74
C ILE A 287 -9.64 -18.30 -14.60
N ILE A 288 -10.52 -18.50 -13.61
CA ILE A 288 -11.24 -19.76 -13.39
C ILE A 288 -12.75 -19.51 -13.33
N PRO A 289 -13.61 -20.52 -13.62
CA PRO A 289 -15.04 -20.41 -13.38
C PRO A 289 -15.31 -20.11 -11.91
N SER A 290 -16.23 -19.17 -11.63
CA SER A 290 -16.67 -18.89 -10.27
C SER A 290 -17.40 -20.12 -9.73
N ARG A 291 -16.93 -20.67 -8.60
CA ARG A 291 -17.50 -21.89 -8.02
C ARG A 291 -18.60 -21.60 -7.00
N GLY A 292 -19.40 -20.55 -7.15
CA GLY A 292 -20.62 -20.29 -6.34
C GLY A 292 -20.46 -20.16 -4.82
N ILE A 293 -19.29 -20.49 -4.28
CA ILE A 293 -18.82 -20.32 -2.91
C ILE A 293 -17.61 -19.42 -3.08
N VAL A 294 -17.88 -18.12 -3.21
CA VAL A 294 -16.89 -17.13 -2.80
C VAL A 294 -16.58 -17.50 -1.35
N ASP A 295 -15.31 -17.67 -0.99
CA ASP A 295 -14.92 -17.66 0.42
C ASP A 295 -15.36 -16.29 0.96
N ILE A 296 -16.61 -16.22 1.44
CA ILE A 296 -17.19 -15.07 2.14
C ILE A 296 -16.38 -14.80 3.41
N ASP A 297 -15.55 -15.74 3.82
CA ASP A 297 -14.58 -15.53 4.86
C ASP A 297 -13.37 -14.78 4.27
N ASP A 298 -13.42 -13.43 4.33
CA ASP A 298 -12.31 -12.48 4.13
C ASP A 298 -10.95 -12.99 4.63
N THR A 299 -11.00 -13.88 5.61
CA THR A 299 -9.90 -14.64 6.18
C THR A 299 -9.02 -15.37 5.16
N SER A 300 -9.53 -15.94 4.06
CA SER A 300 -8.67 -16.68 3.11
C SER A 300 -7.85 -15.75 2.22
N VAL A 301 -8.48 -14.71 1.64
CA VAL A 301 -7.79 -13.67 0.87
C VAL A 301 -6.81 -12.89 1.76
N LYS A 302 -7.21 -12.59 3.00
CA LYS A 302 -6.31 -11.96 3.97
C LYS A 302 -5.10 -12.84 4.28
N LYS A 303 -5.29 -14.13 4.57
CA LYS A 303 -4.18 -15.07 4.81
C LYS A 303 -3.22 -15.11 3.63
N LEU A 304 -3.74 -15.08 2.40
CA LEU A 304 -2.91 -15.03 1.20
C LEU A 304 -2.11 -13.72 1.11
N ALA A 305 -2.72 -12.57 1.40
CA ALA A 305 -2.01 -11.30 1.45
C ALA A 305 -0.94 -11.29 2.56
N ASP A 306 -1.22 -11.90 3.71
CA ASP A 306 -0.29 -12.01 4.85
C ASP A 306 0.96 -12.88 4.52
N GLU A 307 0.92 -13.72 3.48
CA GLU A 307 2.11 -14.42 2.94
C GLU A 307 3.09 -13.47 2.21
N TRP A 308 2.62 -12.29 1.82
CA TRP A 308 3.36 -11.29 1.03
C TRP A 308 3.11 -9.86 1.56
N PRO A 309 3.37 -9.62 2.86
CA PRO A 309 2.77 -8.51 3.61
C PRO A 309 3.24 -7.12 3.18
N GLU A 310 4.23 -7.02 2.30
CA GLU A 310 4.87 -5.73 1.96
C GLU A 310 4.37 -5.11 0.67
N TYR A 311 3.77 -5.91 -0.20
CA TYR A 311 3.28 -5.41 -1.49
C TYR A 311 1.98 -6.05 -1.94
N VAL A 312 1.42 -7.02 -1.19
CA VAL A 312 0.08 -7.55 -1.45
C VAL A 312 -0.85 -7.05 -0.35
N LEU A 313 -1.86 -6.29 -0.73
CA LEU A 313 -2.81 -5.71 0.20
C LEU A 313 -4.10 -6.50 0.23
N SER A 314 -4.52 -6.88 1.44
CA SER A 314 -5.83 -7.46 1.67
C SER A 314 -6.93 -6.42 1.42
N PRO A 315 -8.16 -6.85 1.10
CA PRO A 315 -9.28 -5.94 0.85
C PRO A 315 -9.64 -5.02 2.03
N LYS A 316 -9.19 -5.36 3.25
CA LYS A 316 -9.42 -4.59 4.48
C LYS A 316 -8.31 -3.58 4.79
N ASN A 317 -7.26 -3.50 3.97
CA ASN A 317 -6.24 -2.47 4.16
C ASN A 317 -6.81 -1.12 3.67
N PRO A 318 -6.74 -0.03 4.45
CA PRO A 318 -7.24 1.28 4.02
C PRO A 318 -6.72 1.77 2.66
N LEU A 319 -5.53 1.35 2.23
CA LEU A 319 -4.97 1.65 0.91
C LEU A 319 -5.68 0.94 -0.26
N THR A 320 -6.69 0.10 0.00
CA THR A 320 -7.50 -0.55 -1.05
C THR A 320 -8.88 0.06 -1.23
N PHE A 321 -9.40 0.79 -0.23
CA PHE A 321 -10.80 1.25 -0.25
C PHE A 321 -11.07 2.64 0.33
N LEU A 322 -10.19 3.20 1.18
CA LEU A 322 -10.51 4.42 1.92
C LEU A 322 -10.50 5.66 1.02
N ASP A 323 -11.63 6.36 0.92
CA ASP A 323 -11.76 7.60 0.17
C ASP A 323 -11.86 8.85 1.08
N SER A 324 -11.82 10.04 0.48
CA SER A 324 -11.89 11.32 1.19
C SER A 324 -13.25 11.64 1.83
N GLU A 325 -14.30 10.88 1.49
CA GLU A 325 -15.65 10.99 2.04
C GLU A 325 -15.88 10.02 3.21
N MET A 326 -14.92 9.12 3.48
CA MET A 326 -14.92 8.17 4.59
C MET A 326 -14.05 8.67 5.76
N PRO A 327 -14.56 9.53 6.67
CA PRO A 327 -13.82 9.91 7.86
C PRO A 327 -13.65 8.69 8.79
N CYS A 328 -12.42 8.40 9.19
CA CYS A 328 -12.12 7.33 10.15
C CYS A 328 -10.89 7.69 10.99
N SER A 329 -10.75 7.04 12.14
CA SER A 329 -9.51 7.08 12.92
C SER A 329 -8.71 5.80 12.71
N PHE A 330 -7.41 5.96 12.48
CA PHE A 330 -6.49 4.83 12.29
C PHE A 330 -6.04 4.27 13.63
N PHE A 331 -5.88 5.14 14.61
CA PHE A 331 -5.38 4.75 15.91
C PHE A 331 -6.48 4.58 16.96
N ASN A 332 -7.69 5.13 16.77
CA ASN A 332 -8.75 5.17 17.79
C ASN A 332 -8.23 5.67 19.16
N ALA A 333 -7.25 6.57 19.11
CA ALA A 333 -6.46 7.01 20.25
C ALA A 333 -7.17 8.07 21.08
#